data_AF-A0A349J543-F1
#
_entry.id   AF-A0A349J543-F1
#
_cell.length_a   1.000
_cell.length_b   1.000
_cell.length_c   1.000
_cell.angle_alpha   90.00
_cell.angle_beta   90.00
_cell.angle_gamma   90.00
#
_symmetry.space_group_name_H-M   'P 1'
#
loop_
_entity.id
_entity.type
_entity.pdbx_description
1 polymer ?
#
loop_
_entity_poly.entity_id
_entity_poly.type
_entity_poly.pdbx_seq_one_letter_code
_entity_poly.pdbx_strand_id
1 'polypeptide(L)'
;MRSGFSLIELLTVVAIIGLLAAIGTVGYQGYLEATQDEATKANQTAVARAINVDNLLITEGGGGPSDINRGVTAATSCGTQVSKILNEINVVQEGKSPANSSCPRGFNGNLALNWPGVTKNATTGLLDGCGFKSAVTSASATVISVPRGMVMVACANSSASLKQGNYKIYTCVCSNQDYCNTTDVTDFCSIDPDPLNCQKNFLKNNPNLCPTPNTPQT
;
A
#
# COMPACT_ATOMS: atom_id res chain seq x y z
N MET A 1 -9.84 -61.90 -13.84
CA MET A 1 -9.58 -61.62 -12.42
C MET A 1 -9.03 -60.20 -12.36
N ARG A 2 -9.70 -59.28 -11.66
CA ARG A 2 -9.23 -57.89 -11.54
C ARG A 2 -8.18 -57.89 -10.42
N SER A 3 -6.93 -57.56 -10.72
CA SER A 3 -5.89 -57.39 -9.69
C SER A 3 -6.31 -56.22 -8.79
N GLY A 4 -6.73 -56.52 -7.57
CA GLY A 4 -6.92 -55.50 -6.55
C GLY A 4 -5.57 -54.95 -6.12
N PHE A 5 -5.47 -53.63 -5.99
CA PHE A 5 -4.31 -52.96 -5.41
C PHE A 5 -4.06 -53.48 -3.98
N SER A 6 -2.80 -53.67 -3.60
CA SER A 6 -2.48 -54.11 -2.24
C SER A 6 -2.72 -52.99 -1.23
N LEU A 7 -3.21 -53.34 -0.04
CA LEU A 7 -3.46 -52.38 1.04
C LEU A 7 -2.18 -51.65 1.48
N ILE A 8 -1.03 -52.32 1.43
CA ILE A 8 0.26 -51.71 1.77
C ILE A 8 0.77 -50.77 0.67
N GLU A 9 0.46 -51.03 -0.60
CA GLU A 9 0.81 -50.15 -1.71
C GLU A 9 0.05 -48.83 -1.62
N LEU A 10 -1.22 -48.88 -1.22
CA LEU A 10 -2.00 -47.66 -1.01
C LEU A 10 -1.45 -46.86 0.20
N LEU A 11 -1.09 -47.55 1.28
CA LEU A 11 -0.67 -46.92 2.53
C LEU A 11 0.64 -46.15 2.39
N THR A 12 1.64 -46.74 1.71
CA THR A 12 2.94 -46.07 1.52
C THR A 12 2.82 -44.83 0.64
N VAL A 13 1.95 -44.86 -0.37
CA VAL A 13 1.70 -43.70 -1.25
C VAL A 13 1.08 -42.55 -0.45
N VAL A 14 0.06 -42.81 0.37
CA VAL A 14 -0.56 -41.77 1.20
C VAL A 14 0.45 -41.19 2.20
N ALA A 15 1.29 -42.04 2.80
CA ALA A 15 2.33 -41.59 3.73
C ALA A 15 3.38 -40.68 3.06
N ILE A 16 3.85 -41.04 1.86
CA ILE A 16 4.82 -40.22 1.11
C ILE A 16 4.20 -38.90 0.65
N ILE A 17 2.96 -38.92 0.14
CA ILE A 17 2.25 -37.70 -0.28
C ILE A 17 2.05 -36.76 0.91
N GLY A 18 1.72 -37.28 2.10
CA GLY A 18 1.57 -36.48 3.32
C GLY A 18 2.84 -35.72 3.70
N LEU A 19 4.02 -36.38 3.61
CA LEU A 19 5.30 -35.73 3.88
C LEU A 19 5.64 -34.66 2.84
N LEU A 20 5.48 -34.96 1.55
CA LEU A 20 5.76 -34.00 0.47
C LEU A 20 4.81 -32.79 0.53
N ALA A 21 3.55 -33.00 0.88
CA ALA A 21 2.60 -31.91 1.08
C ALA A 21 3.03 -30.98 2.21
N ALA A 22 3.47 -31.52 3.35
CA ALA A 22 3.91 -30.71 4.49
C ALA A 22 5.15 -29.85 4.18
N ILE A 23 6.12 -30.38 3.43
CA ILE A 23 7.29 -29.61 3.01
C ILE A 23 6.92 -28.59 1.92
N GLY A 24 6.08 -29.00 0.97
CA GLY A 24 5.63 -28.17 -0.14
C GLY A 24 4.81 -26.95 0.30
N THR A 25 3.99 -27.07 1.36
CA THR A 25 3.15 -25.95 1.84
C THR A 25 3.98 -24.78 2.37
N VAL A 26 5.03 -25.04 3.16
CA VAL A 26 5.90 -23.99 3.72
C VAL A 26 6.66 -23.27 2.61
N GLY A 27 7.23 -24.01 1.65
CA GLY A 27 7.92 -23.42 0.51
C GLY A 27 6.98 -22.61 -0.39
N TYR A 28 5.76 -23.11 -0.60
CA TYR A 28 4.76 -22.41 -1.40
C TYR A 28 4.26 -21.12 -0.75
N GLN A 29 4.11 -21.09 0.58
CA GLN A 29 3.76 -19.87 1.32
C GLN A 29 4.80 -18.76 1.09
N GLY A 30 6.09 -19.06 1.24
CA GLY A 30 7.15 -18.07 0.99
C GLY A 30 7.16 -17.55 -0.45
N TYR A 31 6.87 -18.42 -1.44
CA TYR A 31 6.73 -18.00 -2.84
C TYR A 31 5.54 -17.06 -3.06
N LEU A 32 4.39 -17.34 -2.43
CA LEU A 32 3.22 -16.47 -2.50
C LEU A 32 3.53 -15.09 -1.93
N GLU A 33 4.16 -15.03 -0.76
CA GLU A 33 4.54 -13.78 -0.11
C GLU A 33 5.47 -12.91 -0.98
N ALA A 34 6.50 -13.51 -1.58
CA ALA A 34 7.40 -12.81 -2.50
C ALA A 34 6.67 -12.30 -3.74
N THR A 35 5.74 -13.09 -4.29
CA THR A 35 4.93 -12.70 -5.46
C THR A 35 3.99 -11.54 -5.11
N GLN A 36 3.39 -11.55 -3.92
CA GLN A 36 2.53 -10.49 -3.43
C GLN A 36 3.31 -9.18 -3.25
N ASP A 37 4.51 -9.25 -2.69
CA ASP A 37 5.38 -8.09 -2.51
C ASP A 37 5.77 -7.48 -3.87
N GLU A 38 6.09 -8.30 -4.85
CA GLU A 38 6.45 -7.82 -6.20
C GLU A 38 5.25 -7.22 -6.93
N ALA A 39 4.07 -7.84 -6.84
CA ALA A 39 2.83 -7.27 -7.38
C ALA A 39 2.49 -5.91 -6.74
N THR A 40 2.82 -5.74 -5.45
CA THR A 40 2.58 -4.50 -4.72
C THR A 40 3.53 -3.39 -5.15
N LYS A 41 4.81 -3.70 -5.35
CA LYS A 41 5.79 -2.77 -5.93
C LYS A 41 5.39 -2.37 -7.35
N ALA A 42 4.97 -3.33 -8.18
CA ALA A 42 4.49 -3.03 -9.53
C ALA A 42 3.28 -2.07 -9.52
N ASN A 43 2.32 -2.28 -8.61
CA ASN A 43 1.20 -1.36 -8.40
C ASN A 43 1.66 0.04 -7.97
N GLN A 44 2.62 0.12 -7.04
CA GLN A 44 3.20 1.40 -6.62
C GLN A 44 3.89 2.12 -7.77
N THR A 45 4.75 1.44 -8.54
CA THR A 45 5.45 2.04 -9.67
C THR A 45 4.48 2.53 -10.73
N ALA A 46 3.38 1.80 -10.99
CA ALA A 46 2.33 2.24 -11.90
C ALA A 46 1.65 3.53 -11.42
N VAL A 47 1.27 3.59 -10.14
CA VAL A 47 0.67 4.79 -9.52
C VAL A 47 1.66 5.96 -9.52
N ALA A 48 2.91 5.74 -9.10
CA ALA A 48 3.95 6.76 -9.07
C ALA A 48 4.23 7.34 -10.46
N ARG A 49 4.31 6.48 -11.48
CA ARG A 49 4.51 6.89 -12.87
C ARG A 49 3.34 7.75 -13.36
N ALA A 50 2.09 7.31 -13.13
CA ALA A 50 0.91 8.06 -13.52
C ALA A 50 0.89 9.46 -12.87
N ILE A 51 1.16 9.53 -11.57
CA ILE A 51 1.25 10.79 -10.82
C ILE A 51 2.32 11.71 -11.42
N ASN A 52 3.54 11.20 -11.63
CA ASN A 52 4.65 12.00 -12.15
C ASN A 52 4.36 12.56 -13.55
N VAL A 53 3.84 11.73 -14.46
CA VAL A 53 3.52 12.15 -15.83
C VAL A 53 2.40 13.19 -15.85
N ASP A 54 1.31 12.95 -15.12
CA ASP A 54 0.18 13.87 -15.09
C ASP A 54 0.55 15.21 -14.46
N ASN A 55 1.35 15.17 -13.40
CA ASN A 55 1.78 16.34 -12.67
C ASN A 55 2.58 17.31 -13.53
N LEU A 56 3.39 16.82 -14.48
CA LEU A 56 4.09 17.68 -15.45
C LEU A 56 3.11 18.52 -16.27
N LEU A 57 1.97 17.95 -16.68
CA LEU A 57 0.96 18.68 -17.45
C LEU A 57 0.11 19.60 -16.56
N ILE A 58 -0.21 19.15 -15.35
CA ILE A 58 -0.96 19.93 -14.35
C ILE A 58 -0.18 21.20 -13.98
N THR A 59 1.14 21.12 -13.79
CA THR A 59 1.96 22.28 -13.40
C THR A 59 2.06 23.34 -14.50
N GLU A 60 1.95 22.93 -15.77
CA GLU A 60 1.93 23.84 -16.93
C GLU A 60 0.55 24.46 -17.18
N GLY A 61 -0.41 24.25 -16.28
CA GLY A 61 -1.77 24.81 -16.37
C GLY A 61 -2.77 23.91 -17.11
N GLY A 62 -2.35 22.70 -17.49
CA GLY A 62 -3.25 21.65 -17.96
C GLY A 62 -4.06 21.02 -16.82
N GLY A 63 -4.86 20.01 -17.17
CA GLY A 63 -5.49 19.09 -16.21
C GLY A 63 -4.78 17.74 -16.20
N GLY A 64 -5.04 16.93 -15.18
CA GLY A 64 -4.57 15.53 -15.14
C GLY A 64 -5.22 14.70 -16.24
N PRO A 65 -4.46 14.18 -17.23
CA PRO A 65 -5.03 13.45 -18.36
C PRO A 65 -5.38 12.00 -18.04
N SER A 66 -4.74 11.38 -17.04
CA SER A 66 -5.10 10.03 -16.62
C SER A 66 -6.34 10.01 -15.73
N ASP A 67 -7.02 8.87 -15.68
CA ASP A 67 -8.16 8.67 -14.78
C ASP A 67 -7.80 8.90 -13.31
N ILE A 68 -6.56 8.57 -12.93
CA ILE A 68 -6.03 8.72 -11.56
C ILE A 68 -5.97 10.19 -11.12
N ASN A 69 -5.80 11.13 -12.06
CA ASN A 69 -5.81 12.57 -11.79
C ASN A 69 -6.94 13.31 -12.51
N ARG A 70 -8.04 12.62 -12.85
CA ARG A 70 -9.17 13.25 -13.55
C ARG A 70 -9.72 14.44 -12.77
N GLY A 71 -9.76 15.60 -13.44
CA GLY A 71 -10.22 16.86 -12.85
C GLY A 71 -9.29 17.43 -11.76
N VAL A 72 -8.03 16.98 -11.69
CA VAL A 72 -6.97 17.64 -10.93
C VAL A 72 -6.38 18.77 -11.78
N THR A 73 -6.14 19.92 -11.16
CA THR A 73 -5.61 21.15 -11.78
C THR A 73 -4.53 21.76 -10.89
N ALA A 74 -3.77 22.73 -11.41
CA ALA A 74 -2.73 23.43 -10.64
C ALA A 74 -3.25 24.08 -9.33
N ALA A 75 -4.55 24.41 -9.26
CA ALA A 75 -5.18 24.96 -8.06
C ALA A 75 -5.60 23.90 -7.03
N THR A 76 -5.60 22.62 -7.40
CA THR A 76 -5.92 21.53 -6.48
C THR A 76 -4.84 21.43 -5.41
N SER A 77 -5.21 21.15 -4.16
CA SER A 77 -4.23 20.87 -3.10
C SER A 77 -3.72 19.43 -3.20
N CYS A 78 -2.50 19.21 -2.73
CA CYS A 78 -1.85 17.90 -2.74
C CYS A 78 -2.72 16.84 -2.02
N GLY A 79 -3.28 17.16 -0.85
CA GLY A 79 -4.16 16.25 -0.10
C GLY A 79 -5.45 15.89 -0.85
N THR A 80 -6.03 16.85 -1.60
CA THR A 80 -7.18 16.56 -2.47
C THR A 80 -6.79 15.68 -3.64
N GLN A 81 -5.61 15.88 -4.24
CA GLN A 81 -5.09 15.00 -5.28
C GLN A 81 -4.93 13.56 -4.77
N VAL A 82 -4.28 13.36 -3.62
CA VAL A 82 -4.12 12.05 -2.97
C VAL A 82 -5.48 11.38 -2.75
N SER A 83 -6.47 12.12 -2.26
CA SER A 83 -7.81 11.58 -2.04
C SER A 83 -8.50 11.14 -3.33
N LYS A 84 -8.32 11.88 -4.43
CA LYS A 84 -8.84 11.51 -5.76
C LYS A 84 -8.15 10.27 -6.32
N ILE A 85 -6.82 10.21 -6.24
CA ILE A 85 -6.02 9.05 -6.64
C ILE A 85 -6.54 7.79 -5.94
N LEU A 86 -6.72 7.88 -4.62
CA LEU A 86 -7.19 6.76 -3.81
C LEU A 86 -8.64 6.38 -4.10
N ASN A 87 -9.50 7.35 -4.42
CA ASN A 87 -10.85 7.06 -4.87
C ASN A 87 -10.84 6.29 -6.20
N GLU A 88 -10.03 6.73 -7.16
CA GLU A 88 -9.94 6.07 -8.47
C GLU A 88 -9.41 4.63 -8.32
N ILE A 89 -8.26 4.42 -7.66
CA ILE A 89 -7.66 3.08 -7.60
C ILE A 89 -8.43 2.10 -6.71
N ASN A 90 -9.18 2.58 -5.70
CA ASN A 90 -9.86 1.70 -4.75
C ASN A 90 -11.35 1.54 -5.06
N VAL A 91 -12.02 2.58 -5.53
CA VAL A 91 -13.48 2.59 -5.74
C VAL A 91 -13.81 2.40 -7.22
N VAL A 92 -13.20 3.19 -8.10
CA VAL A 92 -13.52 3.12 -9.55
C VAL A 92 -12.92 1.88 -10.18
N GLN A 93 -11.65 1.60 -9.87
CA GLN A 93 -10.95 0.41 -10.36
C GLN A 93 -11.18 -0.83 -9.48
N GLU A 94 -11.90 -0.68 -8.36
CA GLU A 94 -12.13 -1.73 -7.35
C GLU A 94 -10.84 -2.46 -6.93
N GLY A 95 -9.71 -1.74 -6.94
CA GLY A 95 -8.40 -2.33 -6.75
C GLY A 95 -8.24 -2.95 -5.37
N LYS A 96 -7.71 -4.17 -5.33
CA LYS A 96 -7.40 -4.91 -4.11
C LYS A 96 -5.89 -5.03 -3.86
N SER A 97 -5.52 -5.21 -2.60
CA SER A 97 -4.17 -5.60 -2.20
C SER A 97 -3.86 -7.01 -2.73
N PRO A 98 -2.68 -7.25 -3.33
CA PRO A 98 -2.26 -8.59 -3.74
C PRO A 98 -2.15 -9.58 -2.57
N ALA A 99 -1.85 -9.09 -1.37
CA ALA A 99 -1.65 -9.96 -0.20
C ALA A 99 -2.93 -10.25 0.59
N ASN A 100 -3.96 -9.41 0.45
CA ASN A 100 -5.25 -9.62 1.08
C ASN A 100 -6.34 -8.99 0.22
N SER A 101 -7.15 -9.82 -0.43
CA SER A 101 -8.20 -9.38 -1.37
C SER A 101 -9.33 -8.61 -0.70
N SER A 102 -9.45 -8.66 0.63
CA SER A 102 -10.33 -7.77 1.36
C SER A 102 -9.79 -6.34 1.23
N CYS A 103 -8.47 -6.13 1.35
CA CYS A 103 -7.87 -4.79 1.45
C CYS A 103 -7.94 -4.00 0.16
N PRO A 104 -8.20 -2.68 0.24
CA PRO A 104 -8.05 -1.82 -0.92
C PRO A 104 -6.60 -1.82 -1.40
N ARG A 105 -6.39 -1.49 -2.67
CA ARG A 105 -5.06 -1.42 -3.28
C ARG A 105 -4.17 -0.37 -2.63
N GLY A 106 -4.73 0.76 -2.19
CA GLY A 106 -3.94 1.82 -1.58
C GLY A 106 -4.57 2.52 -0.40
N PHE A 107 -3.75 3.29 0.32
CA PHE A 107 -4.17 4.08 1.48
C PHE A 107 -3.66 5.52 1.57
N ASN A 108 -4.42 6.36 2.28
CA ASN A 108 -4.06 7.77 2.49
C ASN A 108 -3.14 7.93 3.71
N GLY A 109 -1.89 8.30 3.49
CA GLY A 109 -0.95 8.55 4.60
C GLY A 109 -1.08 9.93 5.26
N ASN A 110 -1.77 10.89 4.64
CA ASN A 110 -2.04 12.21 5.24
C ASN A 110 -3.27 12.26 6.14
N LEU A 111 -4.16 11.29 6.00
CA LEU A 111 -5.39 11.18 6.77
C LEU A 111 -5.43 9.84 7.49
N ALA A 112 -4.29 9.30 7.88
CA ALA A 112 -4.20 7.92 8.33
C ALA A 112 -5.17 7.64 9.49
N LEU A 113 -5.36 8.60 10.43
CA LEU A 113 -6.29 8.46 11.57
C LEU A 113 -7.73 8.84 11.26
N ASN A 114 -7.96 9.73 10.31
CA ASN A 114 -9.27 10.30 10.00
C ASN A 114 -9.84 9.83 8.66
N TRP A 115 -9.22 8.83 8.04
CA TRP A 115 -9.72 8.30 6.79
C TRP A 115 -11.08 7.65 7.03
N PRO A 116 -12.16 8.03 6.31
CA PRO A 116 -13.47 7.39 6.42
C PRO A 116 -13.42 5.87 6.57
N GLY A 117 -13.97 5.38 7.68
CA GLY A 117 -14.02 3.96 8.00
C GLY A 117 -12.78 3.42 8.71
N VAL A 118 -12.17 4.11 9.67
CA VAL A 118 -11.09 3.56 10.51
C VAL A 118 -11.55 3.46 11.97
N THR A 119 -11.65 2.24 12.55
CA THR A 119 -12.12 1.92 13.92
C THR A 119 -11.26 0.88 14.66
N LYS A 120 -10.52 1.25 15.74
CA LYS A 120 -9.60 0.42 16.57
C LYS A 120 -10.21 -0.91 17.07
N ASN A 121 -9.58 -2.08 16.84
CA ASN A 121 -9.91 -3.29 17.62
C ASN A 121 -9.30 -3.11 19.02
N ALA A 122 -10.16 -2.95 20.03
CA ALA A 122 -9.75 -2.66 21.40
C ALA A 122 -8.98 -3.82 22.07
N THR A 123 -9.11 -5.04 21.56
CA THR A 123 -8.52 -6.26 22.16
C THR A 123 -7.11 -6.53 21.64
N THR A 124 -6.87 -6.32 20.35
CA THR A 124 -5.56 -6.58 19.73
C THR A 124 -4.74 -5.31 19.49
N GLY A 125 -5.38 -4.13 19.57
CA GLY A 125 -4.78 -2.89 19.06
C GLY A 125 -4.56 -2.89 17.55
N LEU A 126 -5.03 -3.94 16.85
CA LEU A 126 -4.96 -4.08 15.41
C LEU A 126 -6.22 -3.52 14.74
N LEU A 127 -6.21 -3.34 13.42
CA LEU A 127 -7.40 -2.98 12.68
C LEU A 127 -7.81 -4.06 11.71
N ASP A 128 -9.11 -4.34 11.71
CA ASP A 128 -9.61 -5.63 11.26
C ASP A 128 -9.85 -5.66 9.75
N GLY A 129 -9.04 -6.48 9.07
CA GLY A 129 -9.54 -7.41 8.03
C GLY A 129 -10.22 -6.81 6.80
N CYS A 130 -10.06 -5.52 6.53
CA CYS A 130 -10.17 -4.96 5.19
C CYS A 130 -11.52 -5.13 4.45
N GLY A 131 -12.66 -4.86 5.09
CA GLY A 131 -13.96 -4.70 4.41
C GLY A 131 -14.39 -3.24 4.28
N PHE A 132 -13.46 -2.32 3.97
CA PHE A 132 -13.55 -0.89 4.33
C PHE A 132 -13.99 -0.69 5.78
N LYS A 133 -13.20 -1.28 6.68
CA LYS A 133 -12.80 -0.57 7.87
C LYS A 133 -11.30 -0.82 8.09
N SER A 134 -10.52 0.26 8.19
CA SER A 134 -9.49 0.36 9.24
C SER A 134 -7.99 0.11 8.91
N ALA A 135 -7.19 1.19 8.83
CA ALA A 135 -5.72 1.20 8.87
C ALA A 135 -5.20 1.30 10.33
N VAL A 136 -4.58 0.23 10.84
CA VAL A 136 -4.23 -0.17 12.24
C VAL A 136 -3.81 0.85 13.30
N THR A 137 -4.65 1.45 14.13
CA THR A 137 -4.19 2.35 15.21
C THR A 137 -3.54 1.56 16.36
N SER A 138 -2.22 1.61 16.45
CA SER A 138 -1.45 1.05 17.56
C SER A 138 -1.68 1.84 18.87
N ALA A 139 -1.00 1.45 19.96
CA ALA A 139 -1.26 1.89 21.33
C ALA A 139 -0.97 3.38 21.63
N SER A 140 -0.44 4.14 20.67
CA SER A 140 -0.34 5.60 20.73
C SER A 140 -1.32 6.19 19.72
N ALA A 141 -2.09 7.21 20.10
CA ALA A 141 -3.14 7.84 19.28
C ALA A 141 -2.66 8.38 17.91
N THR A 142 -1.37 8.27 17.60
CA THR A 142 -0.73 8.81 16.41
C THR A 142 -0.19 7.77 15.43
N VAL A 143 -0.07 6.48 15.81
CA VAL A 143 0.65 5.47 15.01
C VAL A 143 -0.29 4.40 14.47
N ILE A 144 -0.21 4.15 13.18
CA ILE A 144 -1.04 3.20 12.44
C ILE A 144 -0.22 2.07 11.80
N SER A 145 -0.53 0.80 11.98
CA SER A 145 0.01 -0.31 11.17
C SER A 145 -0.81 -0.51 9.89
N VAL A 146 -0.18 -0.92 8.82
CA VAL A 146 -0.84 -1.18 7.54
C VAL A 146 -0.42 -2.57 7.13
N PRO A 147 -1.37 -3.46 6.79
CA PRO A 147 -1.04 -4.80 6.36
C PRO A 147 -0.23 -4.76 5.06
N ARG A 148 0.55 -5.81 4.84
CA ARG A 148 1.30 -5.98 3.59
C ARG A 148 0.40 -5.89 2.36
N GLY A 149 1.00 -5.45 1.25
CA GLY A 149 0.35 -5.46 -0.05
C GLY A 149 -0.45 -4.19 -0.44
N MET A 150 -0.40 -3.15 0.39
CA MET A 150 -1.07 -1.88 0.11
C MET A 150 -0.07 -0.79 -0.33
N VAL A 151 -0.49 0.06 -1.26
CA VAL A 151 0.25 1.25 -1.72
C VAL A 151 -0.21 2.47 -0.93
N MET A 152 0.66 3.05 -0.12
CA MET A 152 0.42 4.36 0.46
C MET A 152 0.59 5.45 -0.58
N VAL A 153 -0.28 6.45 -0.56
CA VAL A 153 -0.04 7.73 -1.21
C VAL A 153 -0.18 8.84 -0.17
N ALA A 154 0.80 9.73 -0.09
CA ALA A 154 0.81 10.84 0.86
C ALA A 154 1.60 12.04 0.33
N CYS A 155 1.27 13.21 0.84
CA CYS A 155 1.91 14.47 0.57
C CYS A 155 2.80 14.92 1.73
N ALA A 156 3.95 15.52 1.42
CA ALA A 156 4.75 16.25 2.40
C ALA A 156 3.97 17.37 3.12
N ASN A 157 3.17 18.08 2.33
CA ASN A 157 2.33 19.19 2.73
C ASN A 157 0.98 19.01 2.04
N SER A 158 -0.03 18.63 2.80
CA SER A 158 -1.36 18.32 2.24
C SER A 158 -2.08 19.56 1.70
N SER A 159 -1.76 20.74 2.23
CA SER A 159 -2.38 22.01 1.86
C SER A 159 -1.69 22.71 0.67
N ALA A 160 -0.48 22.30 0.30
CA ALA A 160 0.24 22.87 -0.84
C ALA A 160 -0.55 22.68 -2.14
N SER A 161 -0.75 23.76 -2.90
CA SER A 161 -1.31 23.68 -4.25
C SER A 161 -0.33 23.00 -5.20
N LEU A 162 -0.85 22.35 -6.25
CA LEU A 162 -0.03 21.77 -7.32
C LEU A 162 0.62 22.81 -8.24
N LYS A 163 0.37 24.11 -8.01
CA LYS A 163 1.06 25.22 -8.67
C LYS A 163 2.56 25.14 -8.38
N GLN A 164 3.38 25.40 -9.41
CA GLN A 164 4.83 25.16 -9.47
C GLN A 164 5.57 25.12 -8.11
N GLY A 165 6.11 23.94 -7.81
CA GLY A 165 7.40 23.81 -7.11
C GLY A 165 7.40 23.44 -5.63
N ASN A 166 6.27 23.41 -4.92
CA ASN A 166 6.29 23.25 -3.46
C ASN A 166 5.48 22.08 -2.88
N TYR A 167 4.96 21.18 -3.73
CA TYR A 167 4.33 19.94 -3.28
C TYR A 167 5.25 18.75 -3.55
N LYS A 168 5.18 17.74 -2.67
CA LYS A 168 5.94 16.48 -2.78
C LYS A 168 5.00 15.33 -2.47
N ILE A 169 4.80 14.42 -3.41
CA ILE A 169 3.95 13.23 -3.25
C ILE A 169 4.85 12.00 -3.10
N TYR A 170 4.68 11.30 -1.99
CA TYR A 170 5.30 10.02 -1.69
C TYR A 170 4.34 8.90 -2.05
N THR A 171 4.87 7.89 -2.72
CA THR A 171 4.21 6.59 -2.87
C THR A 171 5.04 5.57 -2.10
N CYS A 172 4.43 4.87 -1.16
CA CYS A 172 5.13 3.89 -0.35
C CYS A 172 4.47 2.53 -0.41
N VAL A 173 5.20 1.47 -0.10
CA VAL A 173 4.66 0.11 -0.04
C VAL A 173 5.00 -0.57 1.27
N CYS A 174 4.10 -1.43 1.73
CA CYS A 174 4.41 -2.37 2.78
C CYS A 174 4.75 -3.74 2.18
N SER A 175 6.04 -4.09 2.16
CA SER A 175 6.59 -5.34 1.64
C SER A 175 7.68 -5.91 2.56
N ASN A 176 7.96 -7.21 2.46
CA ASN A 176 8.93 -7.96 3.27
C ASN A 176 8.63 -7.97 4.79
N GLN A 177 7.40 -7.66 5.18
CA GLN A 177 6.93 -7.68 6.57
C GLN A 177 5.40 -7.72 6.57
N ASP A 178 4.79 -8.34 7.58
CA ASP A 178 3.33 -8.52 7.64
C ASP A 178 2.57 -7.21 7.82
N TYR A 179 3.20 -6.24 8.47
CA TYR A 179 2.64 -4.91 8.69
C TYR A 179 3.71 -3.83 8.78
N CYS A 180 3.35 -2.62 8.38
CA CYS A 180 4.22 -1.44 8.45
C CYS A 180 3.56 -0.32 9.24
N ASN A 181 4.31 0.31 10.13
CA ASN A 181 3.79 1.40 10.95
C ASN A 181 3.98 2.76 10.25
N THR A 182 2.91 3.52 10.06
CA THR A 182 2.85 4.93 9.67
C THR A 182 2.41 5.79 10.86
N THR A 183 2.66 7.09 10.81
CA THR A 183 1.96 8.07 11.64
C THR A 183 0.96 8.85 10.81
N ASP A 184 0.00 9.54 11.43
CA ASP A 184 -0.78 10.54 10.70
C ASP A 184 0.06 11.79 10.50
N VAL A 185 0.30 12.15 9.24
CA VAL A 185 1.22 13.22 8.88
C VAL A 185 0.52 14.17 7.93
N THR A 186 -0.15 15.19 8.47
CA THR A 186 -0.85 16.17 7.64
C THR A 186 0.10 17.20 7.00
N ASP A 187 1.15 17.64 7.72
CA ASP A 187 1.98 18.79 7.29
C ASP A 187 3.49 18.78 7.67
N PHE A 188 4.02 17.69 8.24
CA PHE A 188 5.34 17.71 8.90
C PHE A 188 6.55 17.90 7.99
N CYS A 189 6.51 17.48 6.73
CA CYS A 189 7.68 17.56 5.86
C CYS A 189 7.97 18.99 5.38
N SER A 190 7.14 19.96 5.80
CA SER A 190 7.39 21.40 5.64
C SER A 190 8.25 21.96 6.79
N ILE A 191 8.24 21.30 7.95
CA ILE A 191 8.96 21.71 9.18
C ILE A 191 10.36 21.09 9.21
N ASP A 192 10.49 19.85 8.73
CA ASP A 192 11.77 19.17 8.51
C ASP A 192 11.93 18.85 7.02
N PRO A 193 12.79 19.58 6.29
CA PRO A 193 12.98 19.40 4.86
C PRO A 193 13.81 18.15 4.52
N ASP A 194 14.40 17.46 5.51
CA ASP A 194 15.15 16.23 5.28
C ASP A 194 14.21 15.13 4.77
N PRO A 195 14.42 14.63 3.54
CA PRO A 195 13.56 13.61 2.94
C PRO A 195 13.55 12.31 3.74
N LEU A 196 14.64 11.97 4.42
CA LEU A 196 14.77 10.76 5.23
C LEU A 196 13.93 10.83 6.51
N ASN A 197 13.85 12.01 7.13
CA ASN A 197 13.00 12.22 8.31
C ASN A 197 11.52 12.27 7.93
N CYS A 198 11.20 12.86 6.78
CA CYS A 198 9.87 12.81 6.19
C CYS A 198 9.41 11.37 5.91
N GLN A 199 10.25 10.55 5.27
CA GLN A 199 9.98 9.12 4.99
C GLN A 199 9.74 8.28 6.25
N LYS A 200 10.48 8.52 7.34
CA LYS A 200 10.30 7.80 8.61
C LYS A 200 8.92 8.03 9.25
N ASN A 201 8.29 9.17 8.99
CA ASN A 201 6.94 9.45 9.49
C ASN A 201 5.86 8.72 8.69
N PHE A 202 6.16 8.38 7.44
CA PHE A 202 5.31 7.63 6.55
C PHE A 202 5.45 6.11 6.71
N LEU A 203 6.69 5.61 6.87
CA LEU A 203 6.95 4.21 7.24
C LEU A 203 8.06 4.16 8.30
N LYS A 204 7.67 3.98 9.57
CA LYS A 204 8.57 3.93 10.73
C LYS A 204 9.53 2.74 10.69
N ASN A 205 9.01 1.57 10.34
CA ASN A 205 9.78 0.33 10.41
C ASN A 205 10.73 0.17 9.21
N ASN A 206 10.39 0.75 8.06
CA ASN A 206 11.20 0.65 6.85
C ASN A 206 10.99 1.85 5.91
N PRO A 207 11.64 3.00 6.19
CA PRO A 207 11.45 4.23 5.40
C PRO A 207 11.94 4.10 3.95
N ASN A 208 12.83 3.15 3.67
CA ASN A 208 13.37 2.92 2.33
C ASN A 208 12.29 2.39 1.34
N LEU A 209 11.16 1.90 1.85
CA LEU A 209 9.99 1.52 1.04
C LEU A 209 9.13 2.73 0.63
N CYS A 210 9.53 3.94 1.00
CA CYS A 210 9.00 5.22 0.56
C CYS A 210 10.03 5.95 -0.32
N PRO A 211 10.24 5.57 -1.59
CA PRO A 211 11.18 6.26 -2.46
C PRO A 211 10.87 7.77 -2.55
N THR A 212 11.92 8.58 -2.70
CA THR A 212 11.78 10.03 -2.78
C THR A 212 11.01 10.43 -4.03
N PRO A 213 10.08 11.41 -3.93
CA PRO A 213 9.35 11.95 -5.07
C PRO A 213 10.32 12.41 -6.17
N ASN A 214 9.95 12.20 -7.43
CA ASN A 214 10.71 12.61 -8.62
C ASN A 214 12.06 11.89 -8.83
N THR A 215 12.33 10.80 -8.12
CA THR A 215 13.33 9.83 -8.58
C THR A 215 12.64 8.83 -9.52
N PRO A 216 13.18 8.58 -10.73
CA PRO A 216 12.70 7.47 -11.55
C PRO A 216 12.85 6.18 -10.74
N GLN A 217 11.73 5.47 -10.52
CA GLN A 217 11.80 4.14 -9.96
C GLN A 217 12.36 3.22 -11.06
N THR A 218 13.62 2.85 -10.88
CA THR A 218 14.36 1.88 -11.71
C THR A 218 13.92 0.47 -11.40
#